data_AF-A0A939KJ39-F1
#
_entry.id   AF-A0A939KJ39-F1
#
_cell.length_a   1.000
_cell.length_b   1.000
_cell.length_c   1.000
_cell.angle_alpha   90.00
_cell.angle_beta   90.00
_cell.angle_gamma   90.00
#
_symmetry.space_group_name_H-M   'P 1'
#
loop_
_entity.id
_entity.type
_entity.pdbx_description
1 polymer ?
#
loop_
_entity_poly.entity_id
_entity_poly.type
_entity_poly.pdbx_seq_one_letter_code
_entity_poly.pdbx_strand_id
1 'polypeptide(L)'
;MKKIKLPYTSERIIGVSLPIKGVYYVCDHDEVHEVTISPNVSVRVLDNDPFEMLESLPLKLSLYEEKPLISINENSISYTFEPTKDYVDVNYIINGETGNIRFGILSGDWFSASFSNCGNYLMLAEPYEYALYCIK
;
A
#
# COMPACT_ATOMS: atom_id res chain seq x y z
N MET A 1 3.50 16.17 -1.15
CA MET A 1 2.96 14.80 -1.32
C MET A 1 1.61 14.85 -2.04
N LYS A 2 1.30 13.91 -2.95
CA LYS A 2 0.03 13.87 -3.71
C LYS A 2 -0.58 12.47 -3.71
N LYS A 3 -1.86 12.32 -3.30
CA LYS A 3 -2.61 11.05 -3.44
C LYS A 3 -2.85 10.75 -4.92
N ILE A 4 -2.51 9.55 -5.36
CA ILE A 4 -2.79 9.04 -6.70
C ILE A 4 -4.21 8.48 -6.70
N LYS A 5 -5.01 8.84 -7.70
CA LYS A 5 -6.34 8.25 -7.87
C LYS A 5 -6.17 6.83 -8.40
N LEU A 6 -6.49 5.85 -7.57
CA LEU A 6 -6.40 4.44 -7.93
C LEU A 6 -7.76 3.94 -8.44
N PRO A 7 -7.75 3.00 -9.38
CA PRO A 7 -8.94 2.24 -9.75
C PRO A 7 -9.33 1.34 -8.59
N TYR A 8 -10.63 1.06 -8.53
CA TYR A 8 -11.13 0.00 -7.68
C TYR A 8 -10.63 -1.36 -8.21
N THR A 9 -10.12 -2.22 -7.33
CA THR A 9 -9.62 -3.55 -7.69
C THR A 9 -10.41 -4.67 -7.04
N SER A 10 -10.54 -4.69 -5.71
CA SER A 10 -11.16 -5.81 -4.99
C SER A 10 -11.79 -5.38 -3.65
N GLU A 11 -12.75 -6.18 -3.17
CA GLU A 11 -13.36 -6.05 -1.84
C GLU A 11 -12.56 -6.80 -0.77
N ARG A 12 -11.57 -7.64 -1.10
CA ARG A 12 -10.91 -8.46 -0.05
C ARG A 12 -9.46 -8.79 -0.36
N ILE A 13 -8.63 -7.76 -0.28
CA ILE A 13 -7.20 -7.82 -0.55
C ILE A 13 -6.49 -8.61 0.55
N ILE A 14 -5.72 -9.62 0.16
CA ILE A 14 -4.82 -10.36 1.06
C ILE A 14 -3.43 -9.70 1.14
N GLY A 15 -3.04 -8.97 0.10
CA GLY A 15 -1.88 -8.09 0.14
C GLY A 15 -1.66 -7.24 -1.11
N VAL A 16 -0.81 -6.23 -0.95
CA VAL A 16 -0.44 -5.26 -1.99
C VAL A 16 1.08 -5.15 -2.04
N SER A 17 1.65 -5.26 -3.23
CA SER A 17 3.08 -5.05 -3.44
C SER A 17 3.43 -3.56 -3.35
N LEU A 18 4.67 -3.25 -2.99
CA LEU A 18 5.17 -1.88 -3.13
C LEU A 18 5.53 -1.59 -4.60
N PRO A 19 5.32 -0.35 -5.11
CA PRO A 19 5.62 -0.05 -6.50
C PRO A 19 7.10 -0.15 -6.86
N ILE A 20 7.38 -0.85 -7.96
CA ILE A 20 8.70 -0.95 -8.59
C ILE A 20 8.56 -0.47 -10.03
N LYS A 21 9.32 0.57 -10.40
CA LYS A 21 9.27 1.19 -11.75
C LYS A 21 7.84 1.59 -12.19
N GLY A 22 6.99 1.97 -11.24
CA GLY A 22 5.62 2.42 -11.52
C GLY A 22 4.60 1.30 -11.65
N VAL A 23 4.96 0.05 -11.33
CA VAL A 23 4.05 -1.10 -11.32
C VAL A 23 3.97 -1.68 -9.91
N TYR A 24 2.77 -2.05 -9.47
CA TYR A 24 2.55 -2.84 -8.27
C TYR A 24 1.43 -3.86 -8.51
N TYR A 25 1.30 -4.80 -7.58
CA TYR A 25 0.31 -5.86 -7.65
C TYR A 25 -0.62 -5.81 -6.45
N VAL A 26 -1.89 -6.12 -6.67
CA VAL A 26 -2.91 -6.34 -5.63
C VAL A 26 -3.34 -7.80 -5.75
N CYS A 27 -3.17 -8.57 -4.70
CA CYS A 27 -3.67 -9.94 -4.62
C CYS A 27 -4.89 -9.95 -3.71
N ASP A 28 -6.01 -10.46 -4.21
CA ASP A 28 -7.15 -10.82 -3.37
C ASP A 28 -7.26 -12.35 -3.24
N HIS A 29 -8.43 -12.87 -2.90
CA HIS A 29 -8.63 -14.31 -2.75
C HIS A 29 -8.76 -15.07 -4.08
N ASP A 30 -9.09 -14.39 -5.17
CA ASP A 30 -9.50 -14.97 -6.45
C ASP A 30 -8.61 -14.53 -7.63
N GLU A 31 -8.12 -13.29 -7.62
CA GLU A 31 -7.44 -12.63 -8.72
C GLU A 31 -6.15 -11.90 -8.28
N VAL A 32 -5.26 -11.74 -9.26
CA VAL A 32 -4.10 -10.84 -9.17
C VAL A 32 -4.32 -9.67 -10.11
N HIS A 33 -4.29 -8.45 -9.58
CA HIS A 33 -4.35 -7.22 -10.36
C HIS A 33 -2.95 -6.60 -10.47
N GLU A 34 -2.44 -6.46 -11.68
CA GLU A 34 -1.29 -5.61 -11.98
C GLU A 34 -1.78 -4.18 -12.21
N VAL A 35 -1.21 -3.22 -11.47
CA VAL A 35 -1.53 -1.81 -11.61
C VAL A 35 -0.30 -1.02 -12.04
N THR A 36 -0.45 -0.31 -13.17
CA THR A 36 0.59 0.58 -13.73
C THR A 36 0.21 2.04 -13.48
N ILE A 37 1.13 2.87 -13.00
CA ILE A 37 0.87 4.24 -12.51
C ILE A 37 1.00 5.32 -13.61
N SER A 38 1.66 5.06 -14.75
CA SER A 38 2.05 6.10 -15.72
C SER A 38 1.76 5.76 -17.18
N PRO A 39 1.31 6.72 -18.01
CA PRO A 39 0.88 8.09 -17.69
C PRO A 39 -0.56 8.18 -17.16
N ASN A 40 -1.33 7.10 -17.31
CA ASN A 40 -2.66 6.92 -16.73
C ASN A 40 -2.63 5.63 -15.91
N VAL A 41 -3.38 5.60 -14.81
CA VAL A 41 -3.47 4.38 -14.01
C VAL A 41 -4.27 3.34 -14.79
N SER A 42 -3.71 2.16 -14.98
CA SER A 42 -4.36 1.03 -15.66
C SER A 42 -4.26 -0.23 -14.83
N VAL A 43 -5.31 -1.06 -14.89
CA VAL A 43 -5.36 -2.37 -14.24
C VAL A 43 -5.39 -3.46 -15.29
N ARG A 44 -4.64 -4.53 -15.06
CA ARG A 44 -4.72 -5.78 -15.80
C ARG A 44 -4.88 -6.93 -14.80
N VAL A 45 -5.90 -7.75 -15.00
CA VAL A 45 -6.05 -9.01 -14.25
C VAL A 45 -5.09 -10.04 -14.83
N LEU A 46 -4.41 -10.80 -13.97
CA LEU A 46 -3.47 -11.84 -14.34
C LEU A 46 -4.03 -13.21 -13.93
N ASP A 47 -3.71 -14.25 -14.70
CA ASP A 47 -4.12 -15.65 -14.44
C ASP A 47 -3.22 -16.36 -13.40
N ASN A 48 -2.56 -15.59 -12.53
CA ASN A 48 -1.69 -16.12 -11.49
C ASN A 48 -2.50 -16.56 -10.26
N ASP A 49 -2.04 -17.59 -9.55
CA ASP A 49 -2.57 -17.89 -8.22
C ASP A 49 -2.24 -16.73 -7.25
N PRO A 50 -3.24 -16.12 -6.58
CA PRO A 50 -3.00 -14.94 -5.74
C PRO A 50 -2.08 -15.17 -4.55
N PHE A 51 -2.12 -16.37 -3.95
CA PHE A 51 -1.32 -16.70 -2.78
C PHE A 51 0.13 -16.98 -3.19
N GLU A 52 0.34 -17.78 -4.24
CA GLU A 52 1.69 -18.02 -4.78
C GLU A 52 2.33 -16.71 -5.28
N MET A 53 1.55 -15.86 -5.97
CA MET A 53 2.02 -14.56 -6.41
C MET A 53 2.41 -13.69 -5.21
N LEU A 54 1.57 -13.61 -4.18
CA LEU A 54 1.85 -12.82 -2.98
C LEU A 54 3.15 -13.27 -2.29
N GLU A 55 3.37 -14.57 -2.14
CA GLU A 55 4.60 -15.11 -1.53
C GLU A 55 5.85 -14.74 -2.34
N SER A 56 5.75 -14.71 -3.67
CA SER A 56 6.86 -14.39 -4.57
C SER A 56 7.27 -12.91 -4.56
N LEU A 57 6.40 -12.02 -4.09
CA LEU A 57 6.64 -10.57 -4.13
C LEU A 57 7.68 -10.15 -3.07
N PRO A 58 8.74 -9.42 -3.48
CA PRO A 58 9.87 -9.14 -2.60
C PRO A 58 9.58 -8.12 -1.49
N LEU A 59 8.55 -7.28 -1.66
CA LEU A 59 8.05 -6.36 -0.64
C LEU A 59 6.55 -6.19 -0.80
N LYS A 60 5.83 -6.43 0.28
CA LYS A 60 4.37 -6.37 0.30
C LYS A 60 3.84 -5.87 1.64
N LEU A 61 2.63 -5.33 1.58
CA LEU A 61 1.77 -5.02 2.70
C LEU A 61 0.70 -6.09 2.72
N SER A 62 0.64 -6.89 3.77
CA SER A 62 -0.28 -8.03 3.83
C SER A 62 -0.63 -8.37 5.27
N LEU A 63 -1.55 -9.33 5.41
CA LEU A 63 -1.83 -9.99 6.69
C LEU A 63 -0.58 -10.61 7.32
N TYR A 64 0.38 -11.06 6.51
CA TYR A 64 1.66 -11.54 7.00
C TYR A 64 2.51 -10.35 7.44
N GLU A 65 2.93 -10.35 8.72
CA GLU A 65 3.67 -9.27 9.39
C GLU A 65 5.11 -9.07 8.83
N GLU A 66 5.22 -8.71 7.56
CA GLU A 66 6.47 -8.17 7.03
C GLU A 66 6.75 -6.82 7.67
N LYS A 67 8.02 -6.56 8.03
CA LYS A 67 8.40 -5.28 8.61
C LYS A 67 8.31 -4.19 7.54
N PRO A 68 7.37 -3.23 7.66
CA PRO A 68 7.27 -2.15 6.68
C PRO A 68 8.50 -1.26 6.73
N LEU A 69 8.92 -0.74 5.58
CA LEU A 69 9.90 0.32 5.49
C LEU A 69 9.27 1.64 5.94
N ILE A 70 9.47 2.01 7.20
CA ILE A 70 8.92 3.22 7.84
C ILE A 70 9.83 4.45 7.76
N SER A 71 11.07 4.28 7.29
CA SER A 71 12.00 5.39 7.05
C SER A 71 12.88 5.11 5.84
N ILE A 72 13.13 6.15 5.04
CA ILE A 72 14.04 6.10 3.89
C ILE A 72 14.59 7.49 3.63
N ASN A 73 15.92 7.61 3.55
CA ASN A 73 16.62 8.89 3.49
C ASN A 73 16.20 9.79 4.67
N GLU A 74 15.72 11.01 4.41
CA GLU A 74 15.21 11.97 5.41
C GLU A 74 13.69 11.85 5.63
N ASN A 75 13.03 10.90 4.97
CA ASN A 75 11.60 10.70 5.08
C ASN A 75 11.29 9.61 6.12
N SER A 76 10.25 9.84 6.92
CA SER A 76 9.77 8.86 7.90
C SER A 76 8.25 8.89 8.03
N ILE A 77 7.68 7.76 8.43
CA ILE A 77 6.29 7.62 8.85
C ILE A 77 6.23 6.93 10.21
N SER A 78 5.16 7.18 10.96
CA SER A 78 4.83 6.45 12.17
C SER A 78 3.32 6.32 12.32
N TYR A 79 2.88 5.17 12.83
CA TYR A 79 1.49 4.88 13.09
C TYR A 79 1.37 3.79 14.15
N THR A 80 0.20 3.72 14.77
CA THR A 80 -0.20 2.61 15.64
C THR A 80 -1.51 2.08 15.11
N PHE A 81 -1.55 0.78 14.79
CA PHE A 81 -2.77 0.13 14.39
C PHE A 81 -3.52 -0.40 15.62
N GLU A 82 -4.79 -0.04 15.73
CA GLU A 82 -5.71 -0.54 16.75
C GLU A 82 -6.91 -1.15 16.02
N PRO A 83 -7.09 -2.49 16.04
CA PRO A 83 -8.16 -3.19 15.31
C PRO A 83 -9.59 -2.69 15.58
N THR A 84 -9.81 -2.06 16.73
CA THR A 84 -11.12 -1.56 17.15
C THR A 84 -11.43 -0.14 16.66
N LYS A 85 -10.45 0.55 16.05
CA LYS A 85 -10.64 1.88 15.48
C LYS A 85 -11.04 1.80 14.02
N ASP A 86 -11.87 2.74 13.58
CA ASP A 86 -12.33 2.92 12.21
C ASP A 86 -11.36 3.75 11.35
N TYR A 87 -10.18 4.10 11.91
CA TYR A 87 -9.10 4.76 11.17
C TYR A 87 -7.73 4.52 11.81
N VAL A 88 -6.68 4.74 11.01
CA VAL A 88 -5.30 4.88 11.46
C VAL A 88 -4.78 6.26 11.06
N ASP A 89 -4.18 6.94 12.02
CA ASP A 89 -3.47 8.20 11.80
C ASP A 89 -1.99 7.89 11.50
N VAL A 90 -1.58 8.10 10.25
CA VAL A 90 -0.19 7.94 9.79
C VAL A 90 0.48 9.30 9.81
N ASN A 91 1.33 9.52 10.81
CA ASN A 91 2.15 10.72 10.91
C ASN A 91 3.33 10.59 9.96
N TYR A 92 3.72 11.68 9.31
CA TYR A 92 4.84 11.67 8.37
C TYR A 92 5.75 12.88 8.57
N ILE A 93 7.03 12.67 8.21
CA ILE A 93 8.01 13.71 7.92
C ILE A 93 8.52 13.40 6.52
N ILE A 94 8.20 14.23 5.53
CA ILE A 94 8.52 13.99 4.12
C ILE A 94 9.05 15.28 3.50
N ASN A 95 10.27 15.27 2.97
CA ASN A 95 10.95 16.45 2.42
C ASN A 95 10.96 17.65 3.38
N GLY A 96 11.12 17.39 4.69
CA GLY A 96 11.08 18.40 5.75
C GLY A 96 9.68 18.86 6.17
N GLU A 97 8.61 18.42 5.49
CA GLU A 97 7.23 18.71 5.88
C GLU A 97 6.70 17.65 6.84
N THR A 98 6.15 18.10 7.96
CA THR A 98 5.43 17.24 8.91
C THR A 98 3.94 17.29 8.64
N GLY A 99 3.27 16.14 8.71
CA GLY A 99 1.81 16.09 8.63
C GLY A 99 1.24 14.76 9.04
N ASN A 100 -0.04 14.57 8.73
CA ASN A 100 -0.80 13.39 9.10
C ASN A 100 -1.72 12.96 7.95
N ILE A 101 -1.78 11.66 7.70
CA ILE A 101 -2.76 11.02 6.82
C ILE A 101 -3.71 10.23 7.71
N ARG A 102 -4.99 10.60 7.71
CA ARG A 102 -6.05 9.75 8.27
C ARG A 102 -6.52 8.77 7.21
N PHE A 103 -6.34 7.48 7.48
CA PHE A 103 -6.73 6.39 6.60
C PHE A 103 -7.86 5.59 7.25
N GLY A 104 -8.96 5.37 6.53
CA GLY A 104 -10.11 4.62 7.06
C GLY A 104 -9.78 3.13 7.22
N ILE A 105 -10.37 2.50 8.24
CA ILE A 105 -10.27 1.07 8.48
C ILE A 105 -11.69 0.50 8.51
N LEU A 106 -11.93 -0.47 7.64
CA LEU A 106 -13.21 -1.15 7.49
C LEU A 106 -13.17 -2.56 8.10
N SER A 107 -12.05 -3.27 7.95
CA SER A 107 -11.94 -4.65 8.46
C SER A 107 -11.60 -4.74 9.95
N GLY A 108 -10.53 -4.05 10.35
CA GLY A 108 -9.85 -4.29 11.63
C GLY A 108 -8.91 -5.51 11.64
N ASP A 109 -8.83 -6.28 10.55
CA ASP A 109 -7.92 -7.44 10.47
C ASP A 109 -6.44 -7.04 10.46
N TRP A 110 -6.04 -6.18 9.52
CA TRP A 110 -4.67 -5.70 9.39
C TRP A 110 -4.62 -4.31 8.74
N PHE A 111 -3.55 -3.59 9.06
CA PHE A 111 -3.19 -2.34 8.40
C PHE A 111 -1.67 -2.26 8.30
N SER A 112 -1.16 -1.81 7.16
CA SER A 112 0.26 -1.51 7.02
C SER A 112 0.49 -0.29 6.13
N ALA A 113 1.52 0.49 6.46
CA ALA A 113 1.96 1.62 5.67
C ALA A 113 3.47 1.56 5.47
N SER A 114 3.94 1.75 4.24
CA SER A 114 5.35 1.65 3.92
C SER A 114 5.78 2.48 2.72
N PHE A 115 7.01 2.95 2.76
CA PHE A 115 7.69 3.51 1.60
C PHE A 115 8.10 2.43 0.61
N SER A 116 7.91 2.70 -0.69
CA SER A 116 8.57 1.92 -1.74
C SER A 116 10.10 2.05 -1.65
N ASN A 117 10.85 1.01 -2.05
CA ASN A 117 12.32 1.04 -2.08
C ASN A 117 12.93 2.18 -2.91
N CYS A 118 12.21 2.66 -3.92
CA CYS A 118 12.69 3.78 -4.74
C CYS A 118 12.53 5.15 -4.04
N GLY A 119 11.86 5.21 -2.89
CA GLY A 119 11.60 6.44 -2.13
C GLY A 119 10.60 7.39 -2.76
N ASN A 120 9.98 7.02 -3.89
CA ASN A 120 9.05 7.89 -4.62
C ASN A 120 7.61 7.76 -4.14
N TYR A 121 7.29 6.67 -3.45
CA TYR A 121 5.92 6.32 -3.09
C TYR A 121 5.77 5.91 -1.63
N LEU A 122 4.62 6.24 -1.06
CA LEU A 122 4.09 5.75 0.21
C LEU A 122 2.79 4.99 -0.08
N MET A 123 2.73 3.72 0.29
CA MET A 123 1.55 2.87 0.18
C MET A 123 0.97 2.62 1.57
N LEU A 124 -0.35 2.73 1.70
CA LEU A 124 -1.14 2.36 2.88
C LEU A 124 -2.14 1.30 2.41
N ALA A 125 -2.36 0.25 3.20
CA ALA A 125 -3.32 -0.79 2.84
C ALA A 125 -3.96 -1.43 4.07
N GLU A 126 -5.22 -1.82 3.88
CA GLU A 126 -6.02 -2.75 4.69
C GLU A 126 -6.73 -3.72 3.72
N PRO A 127 -7.51 -4.72 4.18
CA PRO A 127 -8.24 -5.63 3.30
C PRO A 127 -9.17 -4.96 2.27
N TYR A 128 -9.84 -3.87 2.64
CA TYR A 128 -10.90 -3.26 1.79
C TYR A 128 -10.47 -1.98 1.07
N GLU A 129 -9.34 -1.38 1.45
CA GLU A 129 -8.86 -0.14 0.87
C GLU A 129 -7.33 -0.13 0.83
N TYR A 130 -6.79 0.54 -0.19
CA TYR A 130 -5.40 0.92 -0.21
C TYR A 130 -5.25 2.31 -0.86
N ALA A 131 -4.22 3.03 -0.45
CA ALA A 131 -3.91 4.36 -0.94
C ALA A 131 -2.43 4.48 -1.29
N LEU A 132 -2.18 5.15 -2.42
CA LEU A 132 -0.84 5.41 -2.92
C LEU A 132 -0.59 6.90 -3.01
N TYR A 133 0.54 7.34 -2.47
CA TYR A 133 0.97 8.73 -2.47
C TYR A 133 2.29 8.87 -3.21
N CYS A 134 2.37 9.86 -4.12
CA CYS A 134 3.63 10.31 -4.70
C CYS A 134 4.33 11.30 -3.75
N ILE A 135 5.60 11.03 -3.46
CA ILE A 135 6.44 11.79 -2.52
C ILE A 135 7.37 12.78 -3.25
N LYS A 136 7.71 12.49 -4.50
CA LYS A 136 8.44 13.41 -5.39
C LYS A 136 7.53 14.47 -5.98
#